data_AF-A0A7W7AM83-F1
#
_entry.id   AF-A0A7W7AM83-F1
#
_cell.length_a   1.000
_cell.length_b   1.000
_cell.length_c   1.000
_cell.angle_alpha   90.00
_cell.angle_beta   90.00
_cell.angle_gamma   90.00
#
_symmetry.space_group_name_H-M   'P 1'
#
loop_
_entity.id
_entity.type
_entity.pdbx_description
1 polymer ?
#
loop_
_entity_poly.entity_id
_entity_poly.type
_entity_poly.pdbx_seq_one_letter_code
_entity_poly.pdbx_strand_id
1 'polypeptide(L)' 'MTDESDEDFFARRAQQEVDLAAATNDPAIKAIHLNLAARYATQRERAACGGSAEPRSADDE' A
#
# COMPACT_ATOMS: atom_id res chain seq x y z
N MET A 1 -4.76 -8.45 -18.33
CA MET A 1 -4.82 -8.48 -16.85
C MET A 1 -3.73 -7.53 -16.41
N THR A 2 -4.07 -6.36 -15.88
CA THR A 2 -3.08 -5.34 -15.55
C THR A 2 -2.29 -5.83 -14.34
N ASP A 3 -1.00 -6.06 -14.53
CA ASP A 3 -0.05 -6.35 -13.44
C ASP A 3 0.14 -5.03 -12.68
N GLU A 4 -0.73 -4.79 -11.70
CA GLU A 4 -0.62 -3.63 -10.82
C GLU A 4 0.55 -3.88 -9.88
N SER A 5 1.53 -2.98 -9.85
CA SER A 5 2.64 -3.07 -8.91
C SER A 5 2.12 -3.01 -7.48
N ASP A 6 2.73 -3.76 -6.56
CA ASP A 6 2.34 -3.79 -5.14
C ASP A 6 2.27 -2.37 -4.54
N GLU A 7 3.16 -1.46 -4.98
CA GLU A 7 3.12 -0.06 -4.58
C GLU A 7 1.80 0.63 -4.97
N ASP A 8 1.37 0.50 -6.22
CA ASP A 8 0.13 1.10 -6.74
C ASP A 8 -1.10 0.52 -6.04
N PHE A 9 -1.09 -0.80 -5.78
CA PHE A 9 -2.15 -1.46 -5.02
C PHE A 9 -2.28 -0.87 -3.62
N PHE A 10 -1.17 -0.78 -2.88
CA PHE A 10 -1.18 -0.23 -1.52
C PHE A 10 -1.50 1.26 -1.50
N ALA A 11 -1.06 2.03 -2.49
CA ALA A 11 -1.42 3.44 -2.63
C ALA A 11 -2.93 3.64 -2.82
N ARG A 12 -3.54 2.89 -3.76
CA ARG A 12 -5.00 2.96 -4.01
C ARG A 12 -5.79 2.54 -2.78
N ARG A 13 -5.38 1.47 -2.11
CA ARG A 13 -6.03 1.00 -0.87
C ARG A 13 -5.91 2.03 0.25
N ALA A 14 -4.75 2.63 0.46
CA ALA A 14 -4.58 3.68 1.47
C ALA A 14 -5.53 4.86 1.22
N GLN A 15 -5.64 5.32 -0.03
CA GLN A 15 -6.53 6.41 -0.40
C GLN A 15 -8.00 6.04 -0.19
N GLN A 16 -8.42 4.83 -0.61
CA GLN A 16 -9.79 4.36 -0.41
C GLN A 16 -10.21 4.36 1.07
N GLU A 17 -9.32 3.94 1.97
CA GLU A 17 -9.61 3.95 3.40
C GLU A 17 -9.71 5.37 3.97
N VAL A 18 -8.92 6.33 3.46
CA VAL A 18 -9.05 7.76 3.82
C VAL A 18 -10.40 8.31 3.37
N ASP A 19 -10.85 7.98 2.17
CA ASP A 19 -12.15 8.41 1.64
C ASP A 19 -13.31 7.81 2.47
N LEU A 20 -13.22 6.54 2.86
CA LEU A 20 -14.20 5.90 3.75
C LEU A 20 -14.21 6.51 5.15
N ALA A 21 -13.03 6.85 5.69
CA ALA A 21 -12.92 7.56 6.96
C ALA A 21 -13.60 8.93 6.87
N ALA A 22 -13.44 9.66 5.78
CA ALA A 22 -14.06 10.96 5.55
C ALA A 22 -15.59 10.88 5.40
N ALA A 23 -16.09 9.82 4.76
CA ALA A 23 -17.53 9.58 4.58
C ALA A 23 -18.25 9.11 5.87
N THR A 24 -17.49 8.70 6.89
CA THR A 24 -18.05 8.10 8.11
C THR A 24 -18.20 9.09 9.26
N ASN A 25 -19.39 9.13 9.88
CA ASN A 25 -19.69 9.95 11.07
C ASN A 25 -19.38 9.24 12.39
N ASP A 26 -19.29 7.91 12.40
CA ASP A 26 -18.94 7.14 13.58
C ASP A 26 -17.43 7.27 13.88
N PRO A 27 -17.04 7.76 15.07
CA PRO A 27 -15.63 7.98 15.39
C PRO A 27 -14.82 6.69 15.53
N ALA A 28 -15.44 5.59 15.96
CA ALA A 28 -14.77 4.30 16.07
C ALA A 28 -14.51 3.70 14.68
N ILE A 29 -15.49 3.75 13.79
CA ILE A 29 -15.32 3.28 12.40
C ILE A 29 -14.32 4.17 11.64
N LYS A 30 -14.35 5.49 11.85
CA LYS A 30 -13.34 6.41 11.30
C LYS A 30 -11.93 6.02 11.75
N ALA A 31 -11.73 5.72 13.04
CA ALA A 31 -10.43 5.30 13.56
C ALA A 31 -9.95 3.98 12.93
N ILE A 32 -10.86 3.04 12.66
CA ILE A 32 -10.53 1.77 11.98
C ILE A 32 -10.00 2.05 10.57
N HIS A 33 -10.72 2.85 9.78
CA HIS A 33 -10.31 3.21 8.43
C HIS A 33 -8.97 3.98 8.40
N LEU A 34 -8.77 4.94 9.31
CA LEU A 34 -7.49 5.65 9.41
C LEU A 34 -6.32 4.72 9.79
N ASN A 35 -6.54 3.74 10.66
CA ASN A 35 -5.53 2.74 11.00
C ASN A 35 -5.21 1.84 9.79
N LEU A 36 -6.22 1.41 9.04
CA LEU A 36 -6.03 0.65 7.80
C LEU A 36 -5.26 1.46 6.75
N ALA A 37 -5.59 2.74 6.56
CA ALA A 37 -4.87 3.64 5.67
C ALA A 37 -3.37 3.72 6.05
N ALA A 38 -3.06 3.89 7.33
CA ALA A 38 -1.68 3.92 7.83
C ALA A 38 -0.92 2.60 7.59
N ARG A 39 -1.60 1.46 7.78
CA ARG A 39 -1.04 0.14 7.48
C ARG A 39 -0.72 -0.02 5.99
N TYR A 40 -1.62 0.40 5.11
CA TYR A 40 -1.37 0.36 3.67
C TYR A 40 -0.24 1.30 3.25
N ALA A 41 -0.15 2.50 3.83
CA ALA A 41 0.98 3.41 3.60
C ALA A 41 2.32 2.76 4.00
N THR A 42 2.37 2.08 5.15
CA THR A 42 3.59 1.35 5.59
C THR A 42 3.95 0.20 4.63
N GLN A 43 2.94 -0.52 4.12
CA GLN A 43 3.18 -1.59 3.14
C GLN A 43 3.64 -1.05 1.79
N ARG A 44 3.10 0.10 1.36
CA ARG A 44 3.57 0.81 0.17
C ARG A 44 5.05 1.16 0.28
N GLU A 45 5.49 1.72 1.42
CA GLU A 45 6.91 2.04 1.65
C GLU A 45 7.79 0.79 1.58
N ARG A 46 7.31 -0.33 2.12
CA ARG A 46 8.01 -1.62 2.02
C ARG A 46 8.07 -2.15 0.59
N ALA A 47 7.00 -2.03 -0.18
CA ALA A 47 6.97 -2.44 -1.59
C ALA A 47 7.92 -1.58 -2.44
N ALA A 48 7.92 -0.25 -2.23
CA ALA A 48 8.84 0.67 -2.89
C ALA A 48 10.32 0.37 -2.54
N CYS A 49 10.59 -0.02 -1.29
CA CYS A 49 11.94 -0.37 -0.85
C CYS A 49 12.37 -1.79 -1.23
N GLY A 50 11.42 -2.73 -1.37
CA GLY A 50 11.65 -4.15 -1.65
C GLY A 50 11.69 -4.50 -3.15
N GLY A 51 11.15 -3.66 -4.03
CA GLY A 51 11.18 -3.84 -5.49
C GLY A 51 12.55 -3.56 -6.15
N SER A 52 13.57 -3.17 -5.37
CA SER A 52 14.91 -2.82 -5.86
C SER A 52 15.97 -3.89 -5.57
N ALA A 53 15.58 -5.16 -5.39
CA ALA A 53 16.49 -6.26 -5.10
C ALA A 53 16.23 -7.48 -6.01
N GLU A 54 16.35 -7.28 -7.33
CA GLU A 54 16.83 -8.37 -8.18
C GLU A 54 18.36 -8.26 -8.26
N PRO A 55 19.14 -9.09 -7.56
CA PRO A 55 20.45 -9.42 -8.09
C PRO A 55 20.18 -10.25 -9.35
N ARG A 56 20.22 -9.60 -10.52
CA ARG A 56 20.56 -10.31 -11.75
C ARG A 56 21.94 -10.93 -11.48
N SER A 57 21.97 -12.21 -11.13
CA SER A 57 23.18 -13.00 -11.23
C SER A 57 23.62 -12.87 -12.68
N ALA A 58 24.62 -12.01 -12.88
CA ALA A 58 25.38 -11.98 -14.10
C ALA A 58 25.98 -13.38 -14.28
N ASP A 59 25.91 -13.87 -15.52
CA ASP A 59 26.67 -14.98 -16.05
C ASP A 59 27.95 -15.30 -15.26
N ASP A 60 28.11 -16.56 -14.87
CA ASP A 60 29.42 -17.16 -14.72
C ASP A 60 29.45 -18.41 -15.61
N GLU A 61 30.53 -18.47 -16.39
CA GLU A 61 30.81 -19.16 -17.65
C GLU A 61 30.84 -20.70 -17.60
#